data_AF-A0A7S0XK39-F1
#
_entry.id   AF-A0A7S0XK39-F1
#
_cell.length_a   1.000
_cell.length_b   1.000
_cell.length_c   1.000
_cell.angle_alpha   90.00
_cell.angle_beta   90.00
_cell.angle_gamma   90.00
#
_symmetry.space_group_name_H-M   'P 1'
#
loop_
_entity.id
_entity.type
_entity.pdbx_description
1 polymer ?
#
loop_
_entity_poly.entity_id
_entity_poly.type
_entity_poly.pdbx_seq_one_letter_code
_entity_poly.pdbx_strand_id
1 'polypeptide(L)'
;MNEDNPRDTKRRKTNGVANDHPSRRVLNSTMDGKERSEFGLPEVKVKLLDPYEQYKMEKLGAGGKPPSRHDKEFREEYDHLGRKLDFDDHSFHQEYLQVFVDGLPLHKNGLNSESEFHLSVQLVPRRTGDFHGICDGISADLADVGLTLFTNNGHPRVECLENALVNNDTRKPLLYISFFTLPRHYRSTSSTVGALILKEVLKLFKDEYSVAIYIPSFRAQYDAEEEAEGRRERHNHRPPGVEPTDEEILAEKKRDERYRELTHLDMRQFFRVGFRQVDDAIVLSQNRNSYLFITPQNARESILTEQQALDTPIASPPPPPKPMIGLPKKLFSLMKETCSLYTKSKQEFAAIPMALSLLNDLVKSTSDATKDLLSQCETDEDRLGVILDSHAFHVCAANENLSFIKMLLNLLPEPRTQNTMAMNHLDMDGFTPLMVCARRISGNDMANRRVAQESRIFLESIISLGADKNVLHPQTGLSALGCFREGRERENAIKDIFGFFLGPQQEVHVGGEVSRIETVLEPDAGPTGADDAVLSQRFSNDFGQELEEEDNDDY
;
A
#
# COMPACT_ATOMS: atom_id res chain seq x y z
N MET A 1 -80.02 38.10 -33.57
CA MET A 1 -78.93 38.49 -32.65
C MET A 1 -79.29 37.85 -31.31
N ASN A 2 -79.22 36.53 -31.11
CA ASN A 2 -78.10 35.55 -31.27
C ASN A 2 -76.85 36.07 -30.56
N GLU A 3 -76.24 35.42 -29.56
CA GLU A 3 -76.23 34.05 -28.98
C GLU A 3 -75.66 34.21 -27.54
N ASP A 4 -76.15 33.65 -26.43
CA ASP A 4 -76.34 32.25 -26.01
C ASP A 4 -75.17 31.29 -26.26
N ASN A 5 -74.36 31.02 -25.20
CA ASN A 5 -73.74 29.70 -25.03
C ASN A 5 -73.33 29.38 -23.57
N PRO A 6 -73.90 28.33 -22.94
CA PRO A 6 -73.46 27.75 -21.68
C PRO A 6 -72.70 26.42 -21.89
N ARG A 7 -71.61 26.19 -21.14
CA ARG A 7 -70.99 24.86 -20.93
C ARG A 7 -70.44 24.80 -19.50
N ASP A 8 -71.03 24.08 -18.56
CA ASP A 8 -71.11 22.61 -18.41
C ASP A 8 -69.74 21.96 -18.15
N THR A 9 -69.46 21.63 -16.88
CA THR A 9 -68.65 20.46 -16.49
C THR A 9 -69.02 20.02 -15.07
N LYS A 10 -69.96 19.08 -15.00
CA LYS A 10 -70.20 18.20 -13.84
C LYS A 10 -68.94 17.36 -13.56
N ARG A 11 -68.25 17.60 -12.44
CA ARG A 11 -67.29 16.64 -11.85
C ARG A 11 -68.05 15.65 -10.96
N ARG A 12 -68.29 14.45 -11.50
CA ARG A 12 -68.70 13.25 -10.75
C ARG A 12 -67.58 12.88 -9.76
N LYS A 13 -67.90 12.86 -8.46
CA LYS A 13 -67.13 12.12 -7.45
C LYS A 13 -67.50 10.64 -7.59
N THR A 14 -66.62 9.83 -8.18
CA THR A 14 -66.64 8.38 -8.01
C THR A 14 -65.88 8.05 -6.74
N ASN A 15 -66.60 7.64 -5.70
CA ASN A 15 -66.04 6.95 -4.54
C ASN A 15 -65.48 5.61 -5.01
N GLY A 16 -64.18 5.57 -5.30
CA GLY A 16 -63.43 4.33 -5.40
C GLY A 16 -63.19 3.79 -4.00
N VAL A 17 -63.83 2.67 -3.69
CA VAL A 17 -63.57 1.86 -2.50
C VAL A 17 -62.11 1.40 -2.56
N ALA A 18 -61.25 2.05 -1.81
CA ALA A 18 -59.90 1.56 -1.53
C ALA A 18 -60.03 0.37 -0.58
N ASN A 19 -59.79 -0.83 -1.10
CA ASN A 19 -59.47 -2.01 -0.28
C ASN A 19 -58.12 -1.76 0.37
N ASP A 20 -58.14 -1.04 1.49
CA ASP A 20 -57.00 -0.79 2.36
C ASP A 20 -56.80 -2.06 3.20
N HIS A 21 -55.92 -2.97 2.72
CA HIS A 21 -55.50 -4.14 3.51
C HIS A 21 -54.72 -3.63 4.74
N PRO A 22 -55.22 -3.83 5.98
CA PRO A 22 -54.58 -3.28 7.19
C PRO A 22 -53.25 -3.95 7.56
N SER A 23 -52.79 -4.92 6.78
CA SER A 23 -51.70 -5.83 7.14
C SER A 23 -50.30 -5.31 6.76
N ARG A 24 -50.18 -4.19 6.04
CA ARG A 24 -48.89 -3.59 5.66
C ARG A 24 -48.44 -2.39 6.49
N ARG A 25 -49.33 -1.79 7.31
CA ARG A 25 -48.99 -0.59 8.10
C ARG A 25 -48.36 -0.88 9.47
N VAL A 26 -48.36 -2.12 9.94
CA VAL A 26 -47.84 -2.48 11.28
C VAL A 26 -46.37 -2.96 11.24
N LEU A 27 -45.80 -3.22 10.06
CA LEU A 27 -44.43 -3.77 9.89
C LEU A 27 -43.33 -2.72 9.61
N ASN A 28 -43.65 -1.42 9.71
CA ASN A 28 -42.68 -0.34 9.48
C ASN A 28 -42.26 0.33 10.80
N SER A 29 -42.27 -0.41 11.90
CA SER A 29 -41.57 -0.01 13.12
C SER A 29 -40.07 -0.06 12.85
N THR A 30 -39.33 1.00 13.18
CA THR A 30 -37.86 1.03 13.06
C THR A 30 -37.18 -0.05 13.90
N MET A 31 -37.85 -0.58 14.94
CA MET A 31 -37.35 -1.73 15.71
C MET A 31 -37.37 -3.03 14.90
N ASP A 32 -38.37 -3.24 14.04
CA ASP A 32 -38.48 -4.46 13.22
C ASP A 32 -37.36 -4.53 12.18
N GLY A 33 -36.91 -3.38 11.66
CA GLY A 33 -35.82 -3.31 10.68
C GLY A 33 -34.46 -3.72 11.26
N LYS A 34 -34.18 -3.35 12.51
CA LYS A 34 -32.93 -3.74 13.19
C LYS A 34 -32.91 -5.25 13.46
N GLU A 35 -33.97 -5.79 14.05
CA GLU A 35 -34.07 -7.23 14.33
C GLU A 35 -33.94 -8.05 13.03
N ARG A 36 -34.65 -7.67 11.96
CA ARG A 36 -34.55 -8.36 10.66
C ARG A 36 -33.15 -8.30 10.04
N SER A 37 -32.43 -7.19 10.22
CA SER A 37 -31.06 -7.05 9.75
C SER A 37 -30.08 -7.98 10.49
N GLU A 38 -30.34 -8.25 11.78
CA GLU A 38 -29.54 -9.16 12.61
C GLU A 38 -29.88 -10.63 12.33
N PHE A 39 -31.14 -10.95 12.04
CA PHE A 39 -31.58 -12.31 11.66
C PHE A 39 -31.25 -12.71 10.22
N GLY A 40 -30.59 -11.84 9.44
CA GLY A 40 -30.16 -12.15 8.07
C GLY A 40 -31.29 -12.25 7.05
N LEU A 41 -32.42 -11.58 7.33
CA LEU A 41 -33.58 -11.53 6.44
C LEU A 41 -33.86 -10.16 5.77
N PRO A 42 -32.92 -9.18 5.69
CA PRO A 42 -33.24 -7.95 4.98
C PRO A 42 -33.24 -8.19 3.47
N GLU A 43 -34.24 -7.67 2.77
CA GLU A 43 -34.27 -7.65 1.31
C GLU A 43 -33.45 -6.45 0.82
N VAL A 44 -32.24 -6.70 0.33
CA VAL A 44 -31.39 -5.65 -0.25
C VAL A 44 -31.47 -5.69 -1.76
N LYS A 45 -31.66 -4.50 -2.37
CA LYS A 45 -31.61 -4.32 -3.81
C LYS A 45 -30.76 -3.10 -4.15
N VAL A 46 -29.76 -3.31 -5.00
CA VAL A 46 -28.95 -2.22 -5.55
C VAL A 46 -29.23 -2.13 -7.05
N LYS A 47 -29.44 -0.92 -7.55
CA LYS A 47 -29.56 -0.66 -8.99
C LYS A 47 -28.59 0.43 -9.39
N LEU A 48 -27.86 0.20 -10.47
CA LEU A 48 -27.15 1.27 -11.17
C LEU A 48 -28.15 2.06 -12.01
N LEU A 49 -28.08 3.39 -11.97
CA LEU A 49 -28.87 4.25 -12.84
C LEU A 49 -28.50 4.02 -14.31
N ASP A 50 -29.47 4.17 -15.21
CA ASP A 50 -29.20 4.18 -16.66
C ASP A 50 -28.17 5.29 -16.97
N PRO A 51 -27.21 5.09 -17.90
CA PRO A 51 -26.21 6.10 -18.23
C PRO A 51 -26.80 7.48 -18.54
N TYR A 52 -27.99 7.53 -19.17
CA TYR A 52 -28.66 8.81 -19.43
C TYR A 52 -29.28 9.44 -18.17
N GLU A 53 -29.68 8.65 -17.19
CA GLU A 53 -30.10 9.16 -15.88
C GLU A 53 -28.92 9.71 -15.09
N GLN A 54 -27.75 9.08 -15.17
CA GLN A 54 -26.49 9.61 -14.61
C GLN A 54 -26.15 10.96 -15.25
N TYR A 55 -26.14 11.04 -16.59
CA TYR A 55 -25.91 12.28 -17.33
C TYR A 55 -26.91 13.39 -16.97
N LYS A 56 -28.18 13.03 -16.76
CA LYS A 56 -29.19 13.97 -16.26
C LYS A 56 -28.82 14.54 -14.90
N MET A 57 -28.38 13.70 -13.97
CA MET A 57 -28.01 14.14 -12.64
C MET A 57 -26.81 15.09 -12.67
N GLU A 58 -25.76 14.75 -13.44
CA GLU A 58 -24.58 15.60 -13.59
C GLU A 58 -24.94 16.99 -14.14
N LYS A 59 -25.72 17.06 -15.22
CA LYS A 59 -26.09 18.33 -15.86
C LYS A 59 -27.07 19.16 -15.03
N LEU A 60 -28.02 18.53 -14.34
CA LEU A 60 -28.95 19.24 -13.47
C LEU A 60 -28.25 19.80 -12.23
N GLY A 61 -27.30 19.05 -11.65
CA GLY A 61 -26.47 19.52 -10.54
C GLY A 61 -25.65 20.76 -10.90
N ALA A 62 -25.17 20.85 -12.14
CA ALA A 62 -24.44 21.99 -12.67
C ALA A 62 -25.32 23.19 -13.09
N GLY A 63 -26.65 23.13 -12.90
CA GLY A 63 -27.57 24.19 -13.33
C GLY A 63 -27.74 24.31 -14.85
N GLY A 64 -27.41 23.25 -15.59
CA GLY A 64 -27.46 23.20 -17.05
C GLY A 64 -28.88 23.14 -17.64
N LYS A 65 -28.97 23.28 -18.97
CA LYS A 65 -30.21 23.03 -19.72
C LYS A 65 -30.64 21.56 -19.60
N PRO A 66 -31.93 21.24 -19.75
CA PRO A 66 -32.41 19.86 -19.72
C PRO A 66 -31.66 19.01 -20.77
N PRO A 67 -30.90 17.99 -20.36
CA PRO A 67 -30.08 17.21 -21.27
C PRO A 67 -30.94 16.30 -22.16
N SER A 68 -30.48 16.01 -23.38
CA SER A 68 -31.13 15.12 -24.34
C SER A 68 -30.27 13.87 -24.62
N ARG A 69 -30.90 12.72 -24.91
CA ARG A 69 -30.18 11.49 -25.33
C ARG A 69 -29.43 11.66 -26.64
N HIS A 70 -29.78 12.70 -27.41
CA HIS A 70 -29.14 13.02 -28.68
C HIS A 70 -27.98 14.00 -28.54
N ASP A 71 -27.71 14.48 -27.32
CA ASP A 71 -26.56 15.32 -27.05
C ASP A 71 -25.29 14.61 -27.53
N LYS A 72 -24.40 15.38 -28.17
CA LYS A 72 -23.14 14.88 -28.69
C LYS A 72 -22.27 14.37 -27.52
N GLU A 73 -22.17 15.18 -26.47
CA GLU A 73 -21.44 14.88 -25.24
C GLU A 73 -21.85 13.54 -24.61
N PHE A 74 -23.15 13.31 -24.41
CA PHE A 74 -23.64 12.01 -23.90
C PHE A 74 -23.18 10.83 -24.75
N ARG A 75 -23.19 10.95 -26.08
CA ARG A 75 -22.79 9.85 -26.97
C ARG A 75 -21.27 9.62 -27.03
N GLU A 76 -20.49 10.64 -26.72
CA GLU A 76 -19.02 10.57 -26.73
C GLU A 76 -18.48 10.13 -25.38
N GLU A 77 -19.03 10.67 -24.30
CA GLU A 77 -18.55 10.48 -22.93
C GLU A 77 -19.28 9.37 -22.16
N TYR A 78 -20.40 8.82 -22.62
CA TYR A 78 -21.12 7.76 -21.89
C TYR A 78 -21.22 6.45 -22.69
N ASP A 79 -21.11 5.33 -21.99
CA ASP A 79 -21.30 3.97 -22.52
C ASP A 79 -22.42 3.22 -21.79
N HIS A 80 -22.41 1.88 -21.81
CA HIS A 80 -23.44 1.06 -21.15
C HIS A 80 -23.34 1.03 -19.62
N LEU A 81 -22.19 1.42 -19.05
CA LEU A 81 -21.96 1.47 -17.61
C LEU A 81 -22.21 2.87 -17.06
N GLY A 82 -21.76 3.91 -17.77
CA GLY A 82 -21.86 5.28 -17.30
C GLY A 82 -20.94 6.21 -18.05
N ARG A 83 -20.46 7.26 -17.37
CA ARG A 83 -19.47 8.19 -17.91
C ARG A 83 -18.10 7.53 -18.00
N LYS A 84 -17.45 7.65 -19.15
CA LYS A 84 -16.05 7.32 -19.41
C LYS A 84 -15.21 8.56 -19.10
N LEU A 85 -14.20 8.39 -18.26
CA LEU A 85 -13.24 9.43 -17.91
C LEU A 85 -11.98 9.30 -18.78
N ASP A 86 -10.97 10.13 -18.50
CA ASP A 86 -9.81 10.37 -19.38
C ASP A 86 -8.94 9.12 -19.65
N PHE A 87 -9.17 8.01 -18.94
CA PHE A 87 -8.45 6.76 -19.11
C PHE A 87 -9.34 5.55 -19.40
N ASP A 88 -10.57 5.76 -19.91
CA ASP A 88 -11.62 4.73 -19.99
C ASP A 88 -11.98 4.12 -18.62
N ASP A 89 -11.72 4.86 -17.52
CA ASP A 89 -12.20 4.51 -16.20
C ASP A 89 -13.62 5.02 -15.96
N HIS A 90 -14.31 4.38 -15.01
CA HIS A 90 -15.67 4.74 -14.62
C HIS A 90 -15.74 4.95 -13.11
N SER A 91 -16.29 6.08 -12.68
CA SER A 91 -16.52 6.38 -11.27
C SER A 91 -18.02 6.35 -10.94
N PHE A 92 -18.39 5.53 -9.95
CA PHE A 92 -19.75 5.36 -9.49
C PHE A 92 -19.88 5.82 -8.03
N HIS A 93 -20.41 7.02 -7.85
CA HIS A 93 -20.75 7.55 -6.53
C HIS A 93 -22.14 7.12 -6.09
N GLN A 94 -22.45 7.36 -4.81
CA GLN A 94 -23.71 6.96 -4.17
C GLN A 94 -24.96 7.41 -4.91
N GLU A 95 -24.89 8.52 -5.64
CA GLU A 95 -26.01 9.10 -6.39
C GLU A 95 -26.41 8.26 -7.60
N TYR A 96 -25.45 7.50 -8.15
CA TYR A 96 -25.68 6.61 -9.30
C TYR A 96 -26.16 5.22 -8.88
N LEU A 97 -26.13 4.92 -7.59
CA LEU A 97 -26.52 3.63 -7.03
C LEU A 97 -27.79 3.79 -6.21
N GLN A 98 -28.92 3.28 -6.68
CA GLN A 98 -30.14 3.26 -5.89
C GLN A 98 -30.15 2.03 -4.97
N VAL A 99 -29.84 2.24 -3.70
CA VAL A 99 -29.86 1.19 -2.67
C VAL A 99 -31.20 1.19 -1.94
N PHE A 100 -31.85 0.02 -1.90
CA PHE A 100 -33.06 -0.24 -1.14
C PHE A 100 -32.82 -1.34 -0.11
N VAL A 101 -33.30 -1.13 1.11
CA VAL A 101 -33.32 -2.13 2.19
C VAL A 101 -34.77 -2.31 2.62
N ASP A 102 -35.30 -3.51 2.48
CA ASP A 102 -36.72 -3.86 2.70
C ASP A 102 -37.68 -2.94 1.93
N GLY A 103 -37.29 -2.57 0.70
CA GLY A 103 -38.06 -1.68 -0.18
C GLY A 103 -37.97 -0.19 0.17
N LEU A 104 -37.25 0.20 1.23
CA LEU A 104 -37.01 1.59 1.59
C LEU A 104 -35.69 2.09 0.98
N PRO A 105 -35.67 3.24 0.30
CA PRO A 105 -34.43 3.80 -0.21
C PRO A 105 -33.51 4.19 0.95
N LEU A 106 -32.25 3.82 0.87
CA LEU A 106 -31.23 4.14 1.87
C LEU A 106 -30.80 5.62 1.78
N HIS A 107 -30.90 6.21 0.59
CA HIS A 107 -30.53 7.59 0.24
C HIS A 107 -31.65 8.61 0.51
N LYS A 108 -32.30 8.58 1.68
CA LYS A 108 -33.37 9.56 1.93
C LYS A 108 -32.81 10.96 2.13
N ASN A 109 -32.96 11.77 1.08
CA ASN A 109 -32.79 13.23 1.07
C ASN A 109 -33.60 13.88 2.20
N GLY A 110 -32.94 14.44 3.22
CA GLY A 110 -33.59 15.40 4.10
C GLY A 110 -33.07 15.48 5.54
N LEU A 111 -32.29 16.53 5.76
CA LEU A 111 -32.11 17.34 6.98
C LEU A 111 -31.05 16.98 8.02
N ASN A 112 -30.59 15.73 8.18
CA ASN A 112 -29.55 15.42 9.18
C ASN A 112 -28.37 14.65 8.55
N SER A 113 -27.32 15.38 8.17
CA SER A 113 -26.11 14.89 7.47
C SER A 113 -25.29 13.84 8.23
N GLU A 114 -25.57 13.59 9.50
CA GLU A 114 -24.77 12.72 10.37
C GLU A 114 -25.09 11.21 10.22
N SER A 115 -25.99 10.82 9.31
CA SER A 115 -26.48 9.44 9.17
C SER A 115 -26.46 8.92 7.73
N GLU A 116 -25.57 9.45 6.90
CA GLU A 116 -25.60 9.20 5.46
C GLU A 116 -24.85 7.92 5.07
N PHE A 117 -25.57 7.06 4.35
CA PHE A 117 -24.99 5.97 3.59
C PHE A 117 -24.09 6.55 2.51
N HIS A 118 -22.88 6.02 2.37
CA HIS A 118 -21.95 6.40 1.32
C HIS A 118 -21.34 5.15 0.69
N LEU A 119 -21.30 5.14 -0.64
CA LEU A 119 -20.65 4.11 -1.44
C LEU A 119 -20.04 4.77 -2.67
N SER A 120 -18.76 4.50 -2.91
CA SER A 120 -18.03 4.95 -4.07
C SER A 120 -17.24 3.78 -4.63
N VAL A 121 -17.40 3.52 -5.92
CA VAL A 121 -16.77 2.40 -6.62
C VAL A 121 -16.21 2.87 -7.95
N GLN A 122 -15.04 2.40 -8.33
CA GLN A 122 -14.38 2.78 -9.57
C GLN A 122 -13.97 1.53 -10.36
N LEU A 123 -14.16 1.55 -11.67
CA LEU A 123 -13.58 0.58 -12.59
C LEU A 123 -12.33 1.17 -13.20
N VAL A 124 -11.17 0.61 -12.83
CA VAL A 124 -9.86 1.13 -13.20
C VAL A 124 -9.23 0.18 -14.25
N PRO A 125 -8.96 0.63 -15.47
CA PRO A 125 -8.42 -0.21 -16.51
C PRO A 125 -6.98 -0.62 -16.20
N ARG A 126 -6.66 -1.90 -16.42
CA ARG A 126 -5.35 -2.49 -16.12
C ARG A 126 -4.42 -2.62 -17.33
N ARG A 127 -4.88 -2.34 -18.56
CA ARG A 127 -4.15 -2.66 -19.81
C ARG A 127 -3.42 -1.49 -20.45
N THR A 128 -3.17 -0.40 -19.75
CA THR A 128 -2.70 0.84 -20.38
C THR A 128 -1.18 0.95 -20.48
N GLY A 129 -0.44 0.05 -19.83
CA GLY A 129 1.02 0.21 -19.69
C GLY A 129 1.42 1.34 -18.73
N ASP A 130 0.41 2.08 -18.22
CA ASP A 130 0.49 3.17 -17.26
C ASP A 130 -0.56 3.02 -16.14
N PHE A 131 -0.64 1.83 -15.57
CA PHE A 131 -1.63 1.53 -14.53
C PHE A 131 -1.39 2.35 -13.25
N HIS A 132 -0.12 2.59 -12.90
CA HIS A 132 0.25 3.36 -11.71
C HIS A 132 -0.09 4.84 -11.89
N GLY A 133 0.16 5.43 -13.07
CA GLY A 133 -0.23 6.82 -13.37
C GLY A 133 -1.75 7.03 -13.25
N ILE A 134 -2.54 6.09 -13.79
CA ILE A 134 -4.01 6.13 -13.64
C ILE A 134 -4.42 6.05 -12.16
N CYS A 135 -3.83 5.12 -11.39
CA CYS A 135 -4.15 4.97 -9.97
C CYS A 135 -3.84 6.25 -9.17
N ASP A 136 -2.68 6.87 -9.45
CA ASP A 136 -2.24 8.12 -8.82
C ASP A 136 -3.13 9.31 -9.17
N GLY A 137 -3.54 9.42 -10.44
CA GLY A 137 -4.46 10.47 -10.91
C GLY A 137 -5.85 10.41 -10.26
N ILE A 138 -6.27 9.24 -9.76
CA ILE A 138 -7.58 9.04 -9.14
C ILE A 138 -7.56 9.32 -7.62
N SER A 139 -6.63 8.71 -6.86
CA SER A 139 -6.50 8.93 -5.41
C SER A 139 -5.21 8.36 -4.84
N ALA A 140 -4.71 8.96 -3.75
CA ALA A 140 -3.54 8.45 -3.04
C ALA A 140 -3.69 7.01 -2.53
N ASP A 141 -4.88 6.63 -2.04
CA ASP A 141 -5.15 5.26 -1.57
C ASP A 141 -5.11 4.25 -2.72
N LEU A 142 -5.61 4.63 -3.91
CA LEU A 142 -5.53 3.79 -5.10
C LEU A 142 -4.10 3.74 -5.67
N ALA A 143 -3.34 4.83 -5.59
CA ALA A 143 -1.92 4.87 -5.92
C ALA A 143 -1.15 3.84 -5.08
N ASP A 144 -1.40 3.81 -3.77
CA ASP A 144 -0.86 2.82 -2.84
C ASP A 144 -1.25 1.38 -3.24
N VAL A 145 -2.53 1.14 -3.57
CA VAL A 145 -2.98 -0.17 -4.11
C VAL A 145 -2.23 -0.54 -5.39
N GLY A 146 -2.11 0.39 -6.33
CA GLY A 146 -1.44 0.19 -7.61
C GLY A 146 0.03 -0.20 -7.43
N LEU A 147 0.77 0.55 -6.63
CA LEU A 147 2.19 0.33 -6.35
C LEU A 147 2.44 -0.95 -5.53
N THR A 148 1.61 -1.19 -4.52
CA THR A 148 1.80 -2.30 -3.58
C THR A 148 1.39 -3.63 -4.20
N LEU A 149 0.26 -3.68 -4.92
CA LEU A 149 -0.36 -4.95 -5.33
C LEU A 149 -0.18 -5.28 -6.82
N PHE A 150 0.21 -4.30 -7.66
CA PHE A 150 0.29 -4.48 -9.10
C PHE A 150 1.56 -3.91 -9.73
N THR A 151 1.92 -4.42 -10.91
CA THR A 151 2.91 -3.83 -11.81
C THR A 151 2.29 -2.68 -12.59
N ASN A 152 3.09 -1.86 -13.27
CA ASN A 152 2.55 -0.76 -14.09
C ASN A 152 1.76 -1.25 -15.32
N ASN A 153 1.94 -2.51 -15.70
CA ASN A 153 1.09 -3.18 -16.71
C ASN A 153 -0.18 -3.77 -16.09
N GLY A 154 -0.48 -3.41 -14.84
CA GLY A 154 -1.61 -3.89 -14.09
C GLY A 154 -1.54 -5.38 -13.73
N HIS A 155 -0.42 -6.09 -13.84
CA HIS A 155 -0.34 -7.50 -13.39
C HIS A 155 -0.20 -7.59 -11.87
N PRO A 156 -0.79 -8.59 -11.19
CA PRO A 156 -0.62 -8.73 -9.73
C PRO A 156 0.85 -8.98 -9.38
N ARG A 157 1.31 -8.48 -8.21
CA ARG A 157 2.67 -8.66 -7.68
C ARG A 157 2.77 -9.68 -6.54
N VAL A 158 1.66 -9.89 -5.84
CA VAL A 158 1.62 -10.73 -4.64
C VAL A 158 1.02 -12.09 -4.98
N GLU A 159 1.63 -13.15 -4.44
CA GLU A 159 1.31 -14.54 -4.78
C GLU A 159 -0.18 -14.87 -4.56
N CYS A 160 -0.79 -14.35 -3.49
CA CYS A 160 -2.20 -14.60 -3.21
C CYS A 160 -3.14 -14.01 -4.27
N LEU A 161 -2.81 -12.86 -4.87
CA LEU A 161 -3.56 -12.27 -5.98
C LEU A 161 -3.25 -12.98 -7.30
N GLU A 162 -1.99 -13.31 -7.57
CA GLU A 162 -1.59 -14.10 -8.73
C GLU A 162 -2.37 -15.41 -8.80
N ASN A 163 -2.36 -16.17 -7.70
CA ASN A 163 -3.08 -17.44 -7.57
C ASN A 163 -4.59 -17.28 -7.74
N ALA A 164 -5.17 -16.21 -7.21
CA ALA A 164 -6.60 -15.92 -7.36
C ALA A 164 -6.98 -15.53 -8.81
N LEU A 165 -6.03 -15.00 -9.58
CA LEU A 165 -6.25 -14.49 -10.93
C LEU A 165 -5.84 -15.46 -12.04
N VAL A 166 -5.24 -16.62 -11.75
CA VAL A 166 -4.79 -17.61 -12.76
C VAL A 166 -5.86 -17.96 -13.79
N ASN A 167 -7.12 -18.07 -13.36
CA ASN A 167 -8.24 -18.46 -14.22
C ASN A 167 -9.09 -17.27 -14.72
N ASN A 168 -8.72 -16.04 -14.35
CA ASN A 168 -9.46 -14.85 -14.72
C ASN A 168 -8.79 -14.16 -15.91
N ASP A 169 -9.59 -13.47 -16.72
CA ASP A 169 -9.05 -12.56 -17.72
C ASP A 169 -8.37 -11.40 -16.98
N THR A 170 -7.06 -11.53 -16.73
CA THR A 170 -6.20 -10.56 -16.04
C THR A 170 -6.24 -9.18 -16.66
N ARG A 171 -6.76 -9.12 -17.88
CA ARG A 171 -6.85 -7.92 -18.65
C ARG A 171 -8.17 -7.16 -18.41
N LYS A 172 -9.13 -7.69 -17.62
CA LYS A 172 -10.31 -6.92 -17.21
C LYS A 172 -9.94 -5.89 -16.12
N PRO A 173 -10.65 -4.75 -16.05
CA PRO A 173 -10.48 -3.73 -15.02
C PRO A 173 -10.39 -4.26 -13.58
N LEU A 174 -9.75 -3.45 -12.73
CA LEU A 174 -9.84 -3.51 -11.27
C LEU A 174 -11.13 -2.80 -10.82
N LEU A 175 -11.95 -3.43 -9.99
CA LEU A 175 -13.05 -2.75 -9.31
C LEU A 175 -12.58 -2.25 -7.93
N TYR A 176 -12.26 -0.98 -7.81
CA TYR A 176 -11.84 -0.39 -6.55
C TYR A 176 -13.03 0.18 -5.78
N ILE A 177 -13.26 -0.29 -4.55
CA ILE A 177 -14.26 0.28 -3.65
C ILE A 177 -13.54 1.37 -2.84
N SER A 178 -13.63 2.62 -3.27
CA SER A 178 -12.91 3.73 -2.63
C SER A 178 -13.54 4.17 -1.31
N PHE A 179 -14.85 4.00 -1.16
CA PHE A 179 -15.53 4.37 0.08
C PHE A 179 -16.76 3.49 0.32
N PHE A 180 -16.96 3.06 1.57
CA PHE A 180 -18.16 2.36 1.99
C PHE A 180 -18.48 2.70 3.44
N THR A 181 -19.68 3.21 3.69
CA THR A 181 -20.15 3.53 5.04
C THR A 181 -21.66 3.36 5.11
N LEU A 182 -22.14 2.69 6.15
CA LEU A 182 -23.56 2.46 6.37
C LEU A 182 -24.16 3.47 7.33
N PRO A 183 -25.48 3.67 7.35
CA PRO A 183 -26.16 4.33 8.46
C PRO A 183 -25.89 3.62 9.79
N ARG A 184 -25.82 4.36 10.91
CA ARG A 184 -25.40 3.86 12.24
C ARG A 184 -26.11 2.58 12.68
N HIS A 185 -27.42 2.49 12.45
CA HIS A 185 -28.21 1.32 12.88
C HIS A 185 -27.91 0.04 12.09
N TYR A 186 -27.17 0.12 10.96
CA TYR A 186 -26.73 -1.02 10.17
C TYR A 186 -25.24 -1.36 10.34
N ARG A 187 -24.46 -0.59 11.13
CA ARG A 187 -23.01 -0.80 11.32
C ARG A 187 -22.65 -1.99 12.22
N SER A 188 -23.62 -2.60 12.91
CA SER A 188 -23.36 -3.78 13.76
C SER A 188 -22.76 -4.94 12.95
N THR A 189 -21.83 -5.71 13.53
CA THR A 189 -21.26 -6.92 12.90
C THR A 189 -22.31 -7.98 12.59
N SER A 190 -23.34 -8.05 13.44
CA SER A 190 -24.49 -8.93 13.25
C SER A 190 -25.35 -8.53 12.05
N SER A 191 -25.40 -7.24 11.70
CA SER A 191 -26.16 -6.74 10.54
C SER A 191 -25.62 -7.33 9.25
N THR A 192 -26.51 -7.92 8.45
CA THR A 192 -26.15 -8.48 7.14
C THR A 192 -26.29 -7.47 6.00
N VAL A 193 -26.83 -6.28 6.27
CA VAL A 193 -27.18 -5.28 5.25
C VAL A 193 -25.96 -4.84 4.46
N GLY A 194 -24.84 -4.55 5.14
CA GLY A 194 -23.61 -4.14 4.48
C GLY A 194 -23.08 -5.18 3.49
N ALA A 195 -22.94 -6.42 3.98
CA ALA A 195 -22.50 -7.55 3.18
C ALA A 195 -23.43 -7.80 1.97
N LEU A 196 -24.74 -7.66 2.14
CA LEU A 196 -25.70 -7.83 1.06
C LEU A 196 -25.64 -6.70 0.03
N ILE A 197 -25.44 -5.44 0.46
CA ILE A 197 -25.23 -4.30 -0.45
C ILE A 197 -23.99 -4.56 -1.31
N LEU A 198 -22.86 -4.88 -0.67
CA LEU A 198 -21.60 -5.20 -1.37
C LEU A 198 -21.79 -6.34 -2.37
N LYS A 199 -22.51 -7.39 -1.96
CA LYS A 199 -22.81 -8.53 -2.84
C LYS A 199 -23.63 -8.13 -4.07
N GLU A 200 -24.64 -7.29 -3.91
CA GLU A 200 -25.43 -6.79 -5.04
C GLU A 200 -24.61 -5.85 -5.94
N VAL A 201 -23.72 -5.03 -5.37
CA VAL A 201 -22.80 -4.18 -6.14
C VAL A 201 -21.85 -5.03 -6.98
N LEU A 202 -21.20 -6.04 -6.40
CA LEU A 202 -20.31 -6.96 -7.14
C LEU A 202 -21.06 -7.69 -8.27
N LYS A 203 -22.34 -8.00 -8.08
CA LYS A 203 -23.17 -8.62 -9.14
C LYS A 203 -23.44 -7.67 -10.31
N LEU A 204 -23.60 -6.37 -10.06
CA LEU A 204 -23.81 -5.38 -11.12
C LEU A 204 -22.63 -5.36 -12.11
N PHE A 205 -21.41 -5.56 -11.60
CA PHE A 205 -20.17 -5.49 -12.39
C PHE A 205 -19.57 -6.86 -12.70
N LYS A 206 -20.28 -7.98 -12.47
CA LYS A 206 -19.71 -9.35 -12.46
C LYS A 206 -18.87 -9.73 -13.70
N ASP A 207 -19.14 -9.14 -14.86
CA ASP A 207 -18.47 -9.42 -16.13
C ASP A 207 -17.47 -8.33 -16.52
N GLU A 208 -17.39 -7.24 -15.75
CA GLU A 208 -16.63 -6.02 -16.06
C GLU A 208 -15.32 -5.91 -15.26
N TYR A 209 -15.10 -6.74 -14.24
CA TYR A 209 -13.86 -6.73 -13.45
C TYR A 209 -13.21 -8.11 -13.33
N SER A 210 -11.89 -8.13 -13.06
CA SER A 210 -11.13 -9.35 -12.77
C SER A 210 -10.91 -9.56 -11.27
N VAL A 211 -10.70 -8.48 -10.54
CA VAL A 211 -10.56 -8.44 -9.07
C VAL A 211 -11.21 -7.16 -8.56
N ALA A 212 -11.83 -7.24 -7.39
CA ALA A 212 -12.27 -6.06 -6.66
C ALA A 212 -11.42 -5.89 -5.40
N ILE A 213 -11.03 -4.66 -5.08
CA ILE A 213 -10.17 -4.33 -3.94
C ILE A 213 -10.85 -3.30 -3.04
N TYR A 214 -10.60 -3.44 -1.74
CA TYR A 214 -11.04 -2.51 -0.71
C TYR A 214 -9.94 -2.31 0.34
N ILE A 215 -9.76 -1.07 0.80
CA ILE A 215 -8.94 -0.73 1.96
C ILE A 215 -9.89 -0.47 3.15
N PRO A 216 -9.90 -1.35 4.17
CA PRO A 216 -10.73 -1.19 5.35
C PRO A 216 -10.44 0.11 6.07
N SER A 217 -11.50 0.77 6.54
CA SER A 217 -11.39 2.07 7.19
C SER A 217 -12.13 2.07 8.52
N PHE A 218 -11.42 2.42 9.60
CA PHE A 218 -12.07 2.64 10.89
C PHE A 218 -13.22 3.65 10.82
N ARG A 219 -13.17 4.59 9.87
CA ARG A 219 -14.22 5.61 9.65
C ARG A 219 -15.56 5.01 9.24
N ALA A 220 -15.56 3.82 8.63
CA ALA A 220 -16.79 3.12 8.24
C ALA A 220 -17.61 2.64 9.46
N GLN A 221 -16.95 2.43 10.60
CA GLN A 221 -17.55 1.90 11.83
C GLN A 221 -17.69 2.93 12.95
N TYR A 222 -17.01 4.06 12.84
CA TYR A 222 -17.02 5.17 13.81
C TYR A 222 -18.43 5.62 14.15
N ASP A 223 -18.72 5.95 15.41
CA ASP A 223 -19.93 6.72 15.74
C ASP A 223 -19.66 8.22 15.90
N ALA A 224 -20.73 9.03 15.91
CA ALA A 224 -20.62 10.49 15.96
C ALA A 224 -19.99 11.00 17.28
N GLU A 225 -20.10 10.23 18.37
CA GLU A 225 -19.51 10.58 19.66
C GLU A 225 -18.00 10.32 19.64
N GLU A 226 -17.59 9.15 19.14
CA GLU A 226 -16.19 8.83 18.87
C GLU A 226 -15.58 9.85 17.89
N GLU A 227 -16.33 10.29 16.87
CA GLU A 227 -15.86 11.30 15.90
C GLU A 227 -15.63 12.66 16.58
N ALA A 228 -16.58 13.08 17.41
CA ALA A 228 -16.44 14.30 18.18
C ALA A 228 -15.26 14.23 19.15
N GLU A 229 -15.04 13.09 19.80
CA GLU A 229 -13.90 12.86 20.70
C GLU A 229 -12.57 12.88 19.94
N GLY A 230 -12.46 12.14 18.84
CA GLY A 230 -11.28 12.13 17.98
C GLY A 230 -10.93 13.50 17.40
N ARG A 231 -11.95 14.32 17.06
CA ARG A 231 -11.74 15.72 16.63
C ARG A 231 -11.22 16.61 17.76
N ARG A 232 -11.76 16.47 18.98
CA ARG A 232 -11.29 17.22 20.16
C ARG A 232 -9.83 16.88 20.48
N GLU A 233 -9.46 15.61 20.39
CA GLU A 233 -8.11 15.15 20.66
C GLU A 233 -7.11 15.63 19.60
N ARG A 234 -7.50 15.67 18.31
CA ARG A 234 -6.64 16.19 17.23
C ARG A 234 -6.34 17.68 17.38
N HIS A 235 -7.25 18.46 17.96
CA HIS A 235 -7.01 19.90 18.16
C HIS A 235 -6.04 20.22 19.28
N ASN A 236 -5.67 19.25 20.12
CA ASN A 236 -4.55 19.38 21.05
C ASN A 236 -3.22 19.13 20.32
N HIS A 237 -2.98 19.86 19.23
CA HIS A 237 -1.70 19.83 18.54
C HIS A 237 -0.60 20.32 19.47
N ARG A 238 0.29 19.39 19.79
CA ARG A 238 1.46 19.63 20.60
C ARG A 238 2.41 20.59 19.88
N PRO A 239 2.98 21.59 20.57
CA PRO A 239 4.01 22.42 19.97
C PRO A 239 5.18 21.53 19.50
N PRO A 240 5.80 21.84 18.33
CA PRO A 240 7.00 21.14 17.90
C PRO A 240 8.10 21.20 18.98
N GLY A 241 8.69 20.06 19.32
CA GLY A 241 9.85 19.97 20.22
C GLY A 241 9.56 19.70 21.70
N VAL A 242 8.29 19.50 22.10
CA VAL A 242 7.97 18.95 23.42
C VAL A 242 7.97 17.42 23.32
N GLU A 243 8.54 16.69 24.28
CA GLU A 243 8.53 15.20 24.36
C GLU A 243 7.26 14.67 25.02
N PRO A 244 6.54 13.69 24.43
CA PRO A 244 5.23 13.25 24.89
C PRO A 244 5.28 12.75 26.34
N THR A 245 4.28 13.09 27.15
CA THR A 245 4.15 12.54 28.50
C THR A 245 3.76 11.08 28.42
N ASP A 246 4.08 10.29 29.46
CA ASP A 246 3.68 8.88 29.52
C ASP A 246 2.17 8.68 29.38
N GLU A 247 1.37 9.64 29.87
CA GLU A 247 -0.09 9.64 29.71
C GLU A 247 -0.52 9.85 28.25
N GLU A 248 0.16 10.75 27.52
CA GLU A 248 -0.09 10.97 26.09
C GLU A 248 0.29 9.74 25.26
N ILE A 249 1.44 9.10 25.55
CA ILE A 249 1.88 7.87 24.88
C ILE A 249 0.86 6.74 25.13
N LEU A 250 0.37 6.60 26.37
CA LEU A 250 -0.63 5.59 26.71
C LEU A 250 -1.98 5.85 26.03
N ALA A 251 -2.41 7.13 25.95
CA ALA A 251 -3.64 7.51 25.27
C ALA A 251 -3.57 7.27 23.76
N GLU A 252 -2.44 7.61 23.13
CA GLU A 252 -2.19 7.33 21.71
C GLU A 252 -2.22 5.83 21.42
N LYS A 253 -1.56 5.02 22.26
CA LYS A 253 -1.59 3.56 22.13
C LYS A 253 -3.01 2.99 22.22
N LYS A 254 -3.81 3.44 23.19
CA LYS A 254 -5.23 3.02 23.32
C LYS A 254 -6.06 3.42 22.10
N ARG A 255 -5.79 4.60 21.54
CA ARG A 255 -6.46 5.09 20.32
C ARG A 255 -6.11 4.22 19.12
N ASP A 256 -4.83 3.87 18.95
CA ASP A 256 -4.37 2.99 17.88
C ASP A 256 -4.98 1.58 18.00
N GLU A 257 -5.05 1.04 19.22
CA GLU A 257 -5.74 -0.22 19.52
C GLU A 257 -7.22 -0.14 19.13
N ARG A 258 -7.92 0.94 19.50
CA ARG A 258 -9.32 1.17 19.13
C ARG A 258 -9.52 1.29 17.62
N TYR A 259 -8.65 2.02 16.92
CA TYR A 259 -8.72 2.13 15.45
C TYR A 259 -8.54 0.79 14.78
N ARG A 260 -7.60 -0.02 15.28
CA ARG A 260 -7.38 -1.37 14.77
C ARG A 260 -8.60 -2.26 14.97
N GLU A 261 -9.24 -2.20 16.14
CA GLU A 261 -10.50 -2.93 16.39
C GLU A 261 -11.59 -2.53 15.41
N LEU A 262 -11.81 -1.22 15.19
CA LEU A 262 -12.81 -0.72 14.26
C LEU A 262 -12.52 -1.12 12.81
N THR A 263 -11.27 -1.05 12.38
CA THR A 263 -10.82 -1.54 11.07
C THR A 263 -11.08 -3.05 10.94
N HIS A 264 -10.83 -3.85 11.98
CA HIS A 264 -11.14 -5.27 11.96
C HIS A 264 -12.65 -5.55 11.83
N LEU A 265 -13.49 -4.78 12.53
CA LEU A 265 -14.96 -4.89 12.40
C LEU A 265 -15.43 -4.60 10.97
N ASP A 266 -14.81 -3.60 10.34
CA ASP A 266 -15.06 -3.27 8.94
C ASP A 266 -14.66 -4.43 8.02
N MET A 267 -13.46 -5.00 8.20
CA MET A 267 -13.00 -6.18 7.46
C MET A 267 -13.97 -7.35 7.55
N ARG A 268 -14.58 -7.58 8.73
CA ARG A 268 -15.54 -8.68 8.91
C ARG A 268 -16.74 -8.56 7.97
N GLN A 269 -17.22 -7.36 7.69
CA GLN A 269 -18.34 -7.17 6.75
C GLN A 269 -17.98 -7.64 5.33
N PHE A 270 -16.74 -7.39 4.91
CA PHE A 270 -16.22 -7.80 3.60
C PHE A 270 -15.93 -9.30 3.55
N PHE A 271 -15.36 -9.88 4.61
CA PHE A 271 -15.18 -11.33 4.72
C PHE A 271 -16.49 -12.09 4.58
N ARG A 272 -17.61 -11.53 5.08
CA ARG A 272 -18.93 -12.13 4.88
C ARG A 272 -19.32 -12.27 3.41
N VAL A 273 -18.77 -11.46 2.50
CA VAL A 273 -19.06 -11.52 1.06
C VAL A 273 -18.04 -12.38 0.31
N GLY A 274 -17.06 -12.95 1.01
CA GLY A 274 -16.00 -13.79 0.44
C GLY A 274 -14.73 -13.02 0.08
N PHE A 275 -14.58 -11.76 0.52
CA PHE A 275 -13.29 -11.08 0.43
C PHE A 275 -12.25 -11.84 1.25
N ARG A 276 -11.00 -11.77 0.80
CA ARG A 276 -9.82 -12.30 1.48
C ARG A 276 -8.85 -11.17 1.72
N GLN A 277 -8.12 -11.25 2.82
CA GLN A 277 -7.01 -10.32 3.06
C GLN A 277 -5.82 -10.70 2.18
N VAL A 278 -5.09 -9.71 1.70
CA VAL A 278 -3.75 -9.92 1.14
C VAL A 278 -2.81 -10.31 2.30
N ASP A 279 -2.53 -11.60 2.40
CA ASP A 279 -1.65 -12.20 3.42
C ASP A 279 -0.25 -12.40 2.82
N ASP A 280 0.44 -11.29 2.62
CA ASP A 280 1.82 -11.24 2.12
C ASP A 280 2.70 -10.54 3.16
N ALA A 281 3.79 -11.19 3.59
CA ALA A 281 4.63 -10.70 4.67
C ALA A 281 5.29 -9.34 4.37
N ILE A 282 5.61 -9.06 3.10
CA ILE A 282 6.16 -7.76 2.69
C ILE A 282 5.06 -6.72 2.81
N VAL A 283 3.87 -7.00 2.24
CA VAL A 283 2.76 -6.04 2.26
C VAL A 283 2.36 -5.72 3.69
N LEU A 284 2.24 -6.73 4.56
CA LEU A 284 1.87 -6.58 5.96
C LEU A 284 2.93 -5.85 6.79
N SER A 285 4.21 -5.91 6.43
CA SER A 285 5.29 -5.23 7.17
C SER A 285 5.55 -3.81 6.71
N GLN A 286 5.40 -3.53 5.42
CA GLN A 286 5.70 -2.24 4.82
C GLN A 286 4.49 -1.28 4.85
N ASN A 287 3.28 -1.81 4.74
CA ASN A 287 2.08 -1.00 4.64
C ASN A 287 1.31 -0.96 5.95
N ARG A 288 0.82 0.23 6.29
CA ARG A 288 -0.10 0.43 7.43
C ARG A 288 -1.51 -0.06 7.10
N ASN A 289 -1.84 -0.09 5.82
CA ASN A 289 -3.15 -0.47 5.33
C ASN A 289 -3.28 -1.99 5.21
N SER A 290 -4.47 -2.50 5.54
CA SER A 290 -4.86 -3.85 5.13
C SER A 290 -5.53 -3.77 3.77
N TYR A 291 -5.27 -4.74 2.90
CA TYR A 291 -5.94 -4.81 1.59
C TYR A 291 -6.83 -6.05 1.56
N LEU A 292 -8.08 -5.85 1.16
CA LEU A 292 -9.02 -6.93 0.92
C LEU A 292 -9.26 -7.07 -0.57
N PHE A 293 -9.36 -8.30 -1.05
CA PHE A 293 -9.68 -8.57 -2.45
C PHE A 293 -10.74 -9.67 -2.61
N ILE A 294 -11.45 -9.64 -3.73
CA ILE A 294 -12.37 -10.70 -4.15
C ILE A 294 -12.39 -10.85 -5.66
N THR A 295 -12.58 -12.08 -6.15
CA THR A 295 -12.78 -12.35 -7.58
C THR A 295 -14.26 -12.49 -7.93
N PRO A 296 -14.67 -12.32 -9.20
CA PRO A 296 -16.05 -12.60 -9.63
C PRO A 296 -16.53 -14.02 -9.30
N GLN A 297 -15.62 -15.00 -9.21
CA GLN A 297 -15.95 -16.36 -8.84
C GLN A 297 -16.34 -16.46 -7.36
N ASN A 298 -15.53 -15.90 -6.47
CA ASN A 298 -15.80 -15.93 -5.02
C ASN A 298 -17.02 -15.06 -4.64
N ALA A 299 -17.26 -13.97 -5.36
CA ALA A 299 -18.43 -13.10 -5.13
C ALA A 299 -19.80 -13.81 -5.33
N ARG A 300 -19.81 -14.99 -5.99
CA ARG A 300 -21.01 -15.80 -6.21
C ARG A 300 -21.36 -16.67 -4.99
N GLU A 301 -20.40 -16.93 -4.11
CA GLU A 301 -20.58 -17.76 -2.92
C GLU A 301 -21.63 -17.15 -1.97
N SER A 302 -22.30 -17.98 -1.17
CA SER A 302 -23.24 -17.49 -0.15
C SER A 302 -22.52 -16.61 0.88
N ILE A 303 -23.23 -15.61 1.43
CA ILE A 303 -22.62 -14.80 2.49
C ILE A 303 -22.30 -15.68 3.71
N LEU A 304 -21.19 -15.41 4.38
CA LEU A 304 -20.83 -16.08 5.62
C LEU A 304 -21.71 -15.59 6.78
N THR A 305 -21.90 -16.48 7.76
CA THR A 305 -22.48 -16.10 9.05
C THR A 305 -21.53 -15.17 9.80
N GLU A 306 -22.04 -14.46 10.83
CA GLU A 306 -21.21 -13.63 11.70
C GLU A 306 -20.07 -14.44 12.34
N GLN A 307 -20.39 -15.63 12.89
CA GLN A 307 -19.39 -16.49 13.51
C GLN A 307 -18.30 -16.93 12.52
N GLN A 308 -18.69 -17.36 11.32
CA GLN A 308 -17.72 -17.74 10.28
C GLN A 308 -16.82 -16.56 9.90
N ALA A 309 -17.38 -15.36 9.78
CA ALA A 309 -16.60 -14.17 9.49
C ALA A 309 -15.65 -13.81 10.64
N LEU A 310 -16.06 -13.99 11.90
CA LEU A 310 -15.20 -13.80 13.08
C LEU A 310 -14.07 -14.84 13.15
N ASP A 311 -14.36 -16.08 12.77
CA ASP A 311 -13.40 -17.19 12.77
C ASP A 311 -12.35 -17.07 11.66
N THR A 312 -12.60 -16.28 10.61
CA THR A 312 -11.58 -15.97 9.60
C THR A 312 -10.37 -15.31 10.27
N PRO A 313 -9.13 -15.79 10.10
CA PRO A 313 -7.97 -15.12 10.66
C PRO A 313 -7.75 -13.77 9.97
N ILE A 314 -7.43 -12.73 10.75
CA ILE A 314 -6.92 -11.46 10.23
C ILE A 314 -5.41 -11.53 10.34
N ALA A 315 -4.73 -11.54 9.20
CA ALA A 315 -3.29 -11.48 9.14
C ALA A 315 -2.82 -10.17 9.77
N SER A 316 -1.82 -10.28 10.63
CA SER A 316 -1.22 -9.14 11.32
C SER A 316 0.19 -8.93 10.79
N PRO A 317 0.68 -7.69 10.79
CA PRO A 317 2.10 -7.42 10.59
C PRO A 317 2.93 -8.36 11.46
N PRO A 318 4.04 -8.91 10.96
CA PRO A 318 4.96 -9.65 11.80
C PRO A 318 5.32 -8.77 13.00
N PRO A 319 5.48 -9.35 14.21
CA PRO A 319 5.86 -8.56 15.37
C PRO A 319 7.16 -7.82 15.03
N PRO A 320 7.29 -6.55 15.43
CA PRO A 320 8.52 -5.81 15.17
C PRO A 320 9.70 -6.61 15.72
N PRO A 321 10.85 -6.58 15.04
CA PRO A 321 12.04 -7.27 15.51
C PRO A 321 12.34 -6.85 16.95
N LYS A 322 12.70 -7.83 17.79
CA LYS A 322 12.96 -7.56 19.20
C LYS A 322 14.04 -6.48 19.29
N PRO A 323 13.85 -5.43 20.09
CA PRO A 323 14.84 -4.38 20.20
C PRO A 323 16.15 -4.99 20.69
N MET A 324 17.24 -4.63 20.02
CA MET A 324 18.57 -5.05 20.42
C MET A 324 18.87 -4.52 21.83
N ILE A 325 19.20 -5.40 22.77
CA ILE A 325 19.50 -5.08 24.18
C ILE A 325 20.86 -5.65 24.59
N GLY A 326 21.39 -5.23 25.74
CA GLY A 326 22.59 -5.84 26.32
C GLY A 326 23.88 -5.65 25.50
N LEU A 327 24.70 -6.70 25.44
CA LEU A 327 25.99 -6.69 24.73
C LEU A 327 25.85 -6.50 23.21
N PRO A 328 24.90 -7.13 22.49
CA PRO A 328 24.66 -6.87 21.08
C PRO A 328 24.46 -5.37 20.78
N LYS A 329 23.63 -4.69 21.59
CA LYS A 329 23.39 -3.24 21.45
C LYS A 329 24.65 -2.42 21.64
N LYS A 330 25.46 -2.74 22.65
CA LYS A 330 26.73 -2.05 22.91
C LYS A 330 27.69 -2.22 21.74
N LEU A 331 27.78 -3.43 21.18
CA LEU A 331 28.64 -3.72 20.03
C LEU A 331 28.15 -3.00 18.77
N PHE A 332 26.85 -3.01 18.49
CA PHE A 332 26.25 -2.24 17.39
C PHE A 332 26.56 -0.75 17.51
N SER A 333 26.33 -0.16 18.70
CA SER A 333 26.62 1.26 18.97
C SER A 333 28.09 1.59 18.76
N LEU A 334 29.00 0.75 19.27
CA LEU A 334 30.44 0.90 19.05
C LEU A 334 30.79 0.89 17.56
N MET A 335 30.35 -0.12 16.81
CA MET A 335 30.63 -0.21 15.37
C MET A 335 30.04 0.95 14.58
N LYS A 336 28.83 1.41 14.93
CA LYS A 336 28.18 2.54 14.25
C LYS A 336 28.98 3.82 14.44
N GLU A 337 29.43 4.09 15.65
CA GLU A 337 30.24 5.27 15.97
C GLU A 337 31.60 5.20 15.25
N THR A 338 32.31 4.07 15.37
CA THR A 338 33.67 3.94 14.83
C THR A 338 33.68 3.87 13.31
N CYS A 339 32.69 3.26 12.66
CA CYS A 339 32.52 3.32 11.20
C CYS A 339 32.29 4.75 10.72
N SER A 340 31.42 5.51 11.39
CA SER A 340 31.18 6.92 11.06
C SER A 340 32.45 7.75 11.20
N LEU A 341 33.20 7.58 12.29
CA LEU A 341 34.48 8.25 12.50
C LEU A 341 35.50 7.87 11.40
N TYR A 342 35.61 6.58 11.09
CA TYR A 342 36.50 6.08 10.05
C TYR A 342 36.18 6.71 8.68
N THR A 343 34.91 6.74 8.28
CA THR A 343 34.47 7.34 7.01
C THR A 343 34.81 8.82 6.94
N LYS A 344 34.54 9.58 8.00
CA LYS A 344 34.91 11.01 8.09
C LYS A 344 36.42 11.21 7.98
N SER A 345 37.21 10.45 8.74
CA SER A 345 38.67 10.53 8.68
C SER A 345 39.22 10.11 7.31
N LYS A 346 38.67 9.08 6.67
CA LYS A 346 39.07 8.66 5.30
C LYS A 346 38.84 9.80 4.29
N GLN A 347 37.73 10.52 4.41
CA GLN A 347 37.40 11.65 3.53
C GLN A 347 38.30 12.87 3.79
N GLU A 348 38.47 13.25 5.06
CA GLU A 348 39.28 14.42 5.45
C GLU A 348 40.77 14.25 5.12
N PHE A 349 41.29 13.02 5.24
CA PHE A 349 42.72 12.77 5.13
C PHE A 349 43.13 12.01 3.86
N ALA A 350 42.28 11.94 2.83
CA ALA A 350 42.54 11.20 1.59
C ALA A 350 43.87 11.56 0.90
N ALA A 351 44.43 12.76 1.16
CA ALA A 351 45.68 13.26 0.58
C ALA A 351 46.91 13.15 1.51
N ILE A 352 46.76 12.69 2.76
CA ILE A 352 47.83 12.74 3.77
C ILE A 352 48.35 11.32 4.06
N PRO A 353 49.63 10.98 3.76
CA PRO A 353 50.19 9.66 4.05
C PRO A 353 50.10 9.23 5.52
N MET A 354 50.11 10.18 6.46
CA MET A 354 49.98 9.94 7.91
C MET A 354 48.58 9.44 8.32
N ALA A 355 47.57 9.61 7.47
CA ALA A 355 46.19 9.17 7.71
C ALA A 355 46.08 7.67 7.96
N LEU A 356 46.90 6.87 7.26
CA LEU A 356 46.87 5.41 7.39
C LEU A 356 47.25 4.95 8.80
N SER A 357 48.17 5.65 9.48
CA SER A 357 48.52 5.34 10.87
C SER A 357 47.33 5.58 11.80
N LEU A 358 46.66 6.73 11.67
CA LEU A 358 45.51 7.08 12.51
C LEU A 358 44.34 6.11 12.30
N LEU A 359 44.07 5.71 11.05
CA LEU A 359 43.04 4.72 10.75
C LEU A 359 43.38 3.35 11.31
N ASN A 360 44.66 2.93 11.28
CA ASN A 360 45.10 1.69 11.90
C ASN A 360 44.98 1.73 13.43
N ASP A 361 45.33 2.86 14.05
CA ASP A 361 45.19 3.07 15.49
C ASP A 361 43.71 3.01 15.93
N LEU A 362 42.81 3.60 15.13
CA LEU A 362 41.36 3.50 15.34
C LEU A 362 40.87 2.04 15.24
N VAL A 363 41.32 1.30 14.22
CA VAL A 363 40.97 -0.12 14.06
C VAL A 363 41.46 -0.94 15.24
N LYS A 364 42.69 -0.71 15.70
CA LYS A 364 43.26 -1.39 16.86
C LYS A 364 42.49 -1.07 18.15
N SER A 365 42.26 0.22 18.42
CA SER A 365 41.51 0.66 19.61
C SER A 365 40.09 0.07 19.63
N THR A 366 39.44 0.02 18.47
CA THR A 366 38.11 -0.59 18.33
C THR A 366 38.16 -2.10 18.53
N SER A 367 39.21 -2.77 18.05
CA SER A 367 39.42 -4.21 18.27
C SER A 367 39.57 -4.53 19.76
N ASP A 368 40.34 -3.72 20.49
CA ASP A 368 40.54 -3.90 21.93
C ASP A 368 39.23 -3.67 22.69
N ALA A 369 38.49 -2.60 22.39
CA ALA A 369 37.17 -2.35 22.98
C ALA A 369 36.15 -3.47 22.67
N THR A 370 36.21 -4.05 21.47
CA THR A 370 35.35 -5.18 21.09
C THR A 370 35.71 -6.43 21.88
N LYS A 371 37.00 -6.73 22.06
CA LYS A 371 37.46 -7.85 22.91
C LYS A 371 37.01 -7.66 24.36
N ASP A 372 37.09 -6.45 24.89
CA ASP A 372 36.64 -6.14 26.26
C ASP A 372 35.13 -6.36 26.41
N LEU A 373 34.33 -5.99 25.40
CA LEU A 373 32.90 -6.31 25.38
C LEU A 373 32.65 -7.83 25.33
N LEU A 374 33.33 -8.55 24.43
CA LEU A 374 33.15 -10.00 24.25
C LEU A 374 33.74 -10.83 25.41
N SER A 375 34.61 -10.25 26.23
CA SER A 375 35.13 -10.88 27.46
C SER A 375 34.04 -11.11 28.52
N GLN A 376 32.91 -10.39 28.41
CA GLN A 376 31.75 -10.55 29.29
C GLN A 376 30.89 -11.77 28.93
N CYS A 377 31.16 -12.45 27.82
CA CYS A 377 30.48 -13.68 27.42
C CYS A 377 31.13 -14.89 28.11
N GLU A 378 30.31 -15.79 28.64
CA GLU A 378 30.78 -16.97 29.38
C GLU A 378 31.30 -18.06 28.44
N THR A 379 30.68 -18.21 27.27
CA THR A 379 31.02 -19.22 26.27
C THR A 379 31.34 -18.63 24.91
N ASP A 380 31.99 -19.42 24.06
CA ASP A 380 32.23 -19.05 22.67
C ASP A 380 30.94 -18.99 21.84
N GLU A 381 29.93 -19.81 22.19
CA GLU A 381 28.60 -19.72 21.59
C GLU A 381 27.92 -18.39 21.91
N ASP A 382 28.02 -17.91 23.16
CA ASP A 382 27.51 -16.60 23.55
C ASP A 382 28.22 -15.47 22.78
N ARG A 383 29.55 -15.58 22.59
CA ARG A 383 30.31 -14.60 21.81
C ARG A 383 29.85 -14.54 20.36
N LEU A 384 29.68 -15.70 19.72
CA LEU A 384 29.16 -15.78 18.38
C LEU A 384 27.77 -15.16 18.30
N GLY A 385 26.87 -15.52 19.23
CA GLY A 385 25.53 -14.95 19.32
C GLY A 385 25.56 -13.42 19.46
N VAL A 386 26.37 -12.87 20.35
CA VAL A 386 26.53 -11.42 20.52
C VAL A 386 27.01 -10.74 19.24
N ILE A 387 27.96 -11.33 18.51
CA ILE A 387 28.46 -10.77 17.26
C ILE A 387 27.36 -10.78 16.18
N LEU A 388 26.64 -11.89 16.01
CA LEU A 388 25.59 -12.03 14.99
C LEU A 388 24.40 -11.11 15.29
N ASP A 389 23.88 -11.16 16.52
CA ASP A 389 22.73 -10.38 16.97
C ASP A 389 23.01 -8.87 17.02
N SER A 390 24.29 -8.47 17.02
CA SER A 390 24.65 -7.04 16.99
C SER A 390 24.52 -6.43 15.60
N HIS A 391 24.42 -7.22 14.53
CA HIS A 391 24.47 -6.74 13.13
C HIS A 391 25.70 -5.86 12.84
N ALA A 392 26.80 -6.07 13.57
CA ALA A 392 28.05 -5.34 13.41
C ALA A 392 28.61 -5.44 11.97
N PHE A 393 28.47 -6.62 11.34
CA PHE A 393 28.88 -6.84 9.95
C PHE A 393 28.08 -5.96 8.97
N HIS A 394 26.76 -5.84 9.15
CA HIS A 394 25.90 -4.99 8.34
C HIS A 394 26.28 -3.52 8.45
N VAL A 395 26.57 -3.04 9.67
CA VAL A 395 27.04 -1.67 9.90
C VAL A 395 28.37 -1.42 9.18
N CYS A 396 29.32 -2.35 9.27
CA CYS A 396 30.61 -2.23 8.59
C CYS A 396 30.44 -2.26 7.06
N ALA A 397 29.57 -3.13 6.55
CA ALA A 397 29.27 -3.25 5.13
C ALA A 397 28.59 -1.98 4.58
N ALA A 398 27.64 -1.40 5.32
CA ALA A 398 26.96 -0.15 4.97
C ALA A 398 27.88 1.07 4.86
N ASN A 399 29.11 0.98 5.40
CA ASN A 399 30.15 2.01 5.35
C ASN A 399 31.38 1.58 4.54
N GLU A 400 31.29 0.48 3.77
CA GLU A 400 32.38 -0.09 2.98
C GLU A 400 33.70 -0.28 3.76
N ASN A 401 33.61 -0.63 5.06
CA ASN A 401 34.77 -0.72 5.94
C ASN A 401 35.33 -2.15 6.05
N LEU A 402 36.17 -2.52 5.09
CA LEU A 402 36.76 -3.87 5.02
C LEU A 402 37.65 -4.20 6.22
N SER A 403 38.30 -3.19 6.80
CA SER A 403 39.19 -3.36 7.95
C SER A 403 38.43 -3.81 9.19
N PHE A 404 37.26 -3.21 9.46
CA PHE A 404 36.42 -3.62 10.57
C PHE A 404 35.76 -4.99 10.32
N ILE A 405 35.34 -5.31 9.09
CA ILE A 405 34.85 -6.66 8.76
C ILE A 405 35.92 -7.72 9.07
N LYS A 406 37.15 -7.54 8.56
CA LYS A 406 38.26 -8.48 8.83
C LYS A 406 38.58 -8.58 10.31
N MET A 407 38.51 -7.47 11.03
CA MET A 407 38.72 -7.45 12.47
C MET A 407 37.66 -8.26 13.21
N LEU A 408 36.37 -8.10 12.88
CA LEU A 408 35.28 -8.89 13.46
C LEU A 408 35.40 -10.39 13.11
N LEU A 409 35.75 -10.75 11.87
CA LEU A 409 35.98 -12.15 11.48
C LEU A 409 37.10 -12.81 12.30
N ASN A 410 38.15 -12.05 12.64
CA ASN A 410 39.25 -12.54 13.49
C ASN A 410 38.85 -12.71 14.96
N LEU A 411 37.71 -12.15 15.38
CA LEU A 411 37.18 -12.29 16.74
C LEU A 411 36.14 -13.42 16.85
N LEU A 412 35.79 -14.08 15.74
CA LEU A 412 34.94 -15.26 15.77
C LEU A 412 35.68 -16.43 16.46
N PRO A 413 34.99 -17.24 17.28
CA PRO A 413 35.60 -18.41 17.94
C PRO A 413 36.25 -19.40 16.97
N GLU A 414 35.59 -19.67 15.84
CA GLU A 414 36.10 -20.56 14.78
C GLU A 414 36.05 -19.89 13.40
N PRO A 415 37.03 -19.03 13.06
CA PRO A 415 36.95 -18.21 11.84
C PRO A 415 36.77 -19.03 10.55
N ARG A 416 37.37 -20.22 10.45
CA ARG A 416 37.31 -21.02 9.21
C ARG A 416 35.91 -21.54 8.88
N THR A 417 35.12 -21.86 9.90
CA THR A 417 33.78 -22.43 9.75
C THR A 417 32.70 -21.35 9.87
N GLN A 418 32.95 -20.30 10.67
CA GLN A 418 31.96 -19.30 11.02
C GLN A 418 31.99 -18.04 10.14
N ASN A 419 33.04 -17.80 9.36
CA ASN A 419 33.09 -16.64 8.46
C ASN A 419 31.90 -16.62 7.48
N THR A 420 31.64 -17.74 6.81
CA THR A 420 30.50 -17.85 5.88
C THR A 420 29.17 -17.65 6.60
N MET A 421 29.02 -18.19 7.82
CA MET A 421 27.81 -17.99 8.61
C MET A 421 27.60 -16.51 8.95
N ALA A 422 28.65 -15.83 9.44
CA ALA A 422 28.57 -14.43 9.84
C ALA A 422 28.34 -13.48 8.65
N MET A 423 29.00 -13.75 7.51
CA MET A 423 28.85 -12.95 6.28
C MET A 423 27.50 -13.14 5.58
N ASN A 424 26.74 -14.17 5.95
CA ASN A 424 25.40 -14.46 5.41
C ASN A 424 24.30 -14.39 6.47
N HIS A 425 24.62 -13.92 7.68
CA HIS A 425 23.63 -13.70 8.72
C HIS A 425 22.70 -12.55 8.31
N LEU A 426 21.40 -12.76 8.47
CA LEU A 426 20.38 -11.76 8.14
C LEU A 426 20.24 -10.77 9.30
N ASP A 427 20.09 -9.49 9.00
CA ASP A 427 19.72 -8.51 10.03
C ASP A 427 18.21 -8.56 10.36
N MET A 428 17.77 -7.65 11.22
CA MET A 428 16.36 -7.50 11.61
C MET A 428 15.41 -7.26 10.42
N ASP A 429 15.94 -6.72 9.32
CA ASP A 429 15.17 -6.40 8.12
C ASP A 429 15.29 -7.51 7.06
N GLY A 430 16.08 -8.56 7.31
CA GLY A 430 16.23 -9.70 6.40
C GLY A 430 17.35 -9.55 5.37
N PHE A 431 18.27 -8.61 5.54
CA PHE A 431 19.40 -8.39 4.61
C PHE A 431 20.67 -9.08 5.09
N THR A 432 21.47 -9.59 4.15
CA THR A 432 22.87 -9.95 4.42
C THR A 432 23.76 -8.71 4.38
N PRO A 433 24.98 -8.74 4.96
CA PRO A 433 25.98 -7.68 4.78
C PRO A 433 26.24 -7.32 3.30
N LEU A 434 26.24 -8.33 2.40
CA LEU A 434 26.42 -8.11 0.95
C LEU A 434 25.23 -7.36 0.33
N MET A 435 23.99 -7.68 0.71
CA MET A 435 22.82 -6.93 0.26
C MET A 435 22.84 -5.49 0.76
N VAL A 436 23.23 -5.27 2.03
CA VAL A 436 23.28 -3.93 2.64
C VAL A 436 24.26 -3.02 1.90
N CYS A 437 25.48 -3.49 1.60
CA CYS A 437 26.43 -2.67 0.85
C CYS A 437 26.00 -2.50 -0.61
N ALA A 438 25.50 -3.56 -1.27
CA ALA A 438 24.98 -3.47 -2.64
C ALA A 438 23.89 -2.39 -2.78
N ARG A 439 22.93 -2.36 -1.84
CA ARG A 439 21.83 -1.37 -1.80
C ARG A 439 22.28 0.06 -1.56
N ARG A 440 23.43 0.24 -0.91
CA ARG A 440 23.99 1.55 -0.55
C ARG A 440 24.71 2.22 -1.71
N ILE A 441 25.16 1.45 -2.70
CA ILE A 441 25.90 1.98 -3.84
C ILE A 441 24.96 2.88 -4.65
N SER A 442 25.21 4.17 -4.54
CA SER A 442 24.36 5.22 -5.08
C SER A 442 24.70 5.49 -6.56
N GLY A 443 23.74 5.94 -7.36
CA GLY A 443 23.98 6.51 -8.68
C GLY A 443 25.01 7.66 -8.67
N ASN A 444 25.08 8.43 -7.58
CA ASN A 444 26.13 9.44 -7.38
C ASN A 444 27.52 8.81 -7.22
N ASP A 445 27.64 7.69 -6.50
CA ASP A 445 28.90 6.95 -6.40
C ASP A 445 29.33 6.42 -7.78
N MET A 446 28.36 6.01 -8.60
CA MET A 446 28.59 5.54 -9.96
C MET A 446 29.04 6.66 -10.91
N ALA A 447 28.68 7.93 -10.66
CA ALA A 447 29.13 9.08 -11.43
C ALA A 447 30.64 9.33 -11.31
N ASN A 448 31.26 8.87 -10.21
CA ASN A 448 32.70 8.93 -10.01
C ASN A 448 33.32 7.54 -10.23
N ARG A 449 33.96 7.35 -11.38
CA ARG A 449 34.59 6.07 -11.76
C ARG A 449 35.51 5.48 -10.68
N ARG A 450 36.25 6.32 -9.94
CA ARG A 450 37.13 5.83 -8.88
C ARG A 450 36.33 5.26 -7.71
N VAL A 451 35.25 5.95 -7.30
CA VAL A 451 34.36 5.49 -6.22
C VAL A 451 33.67 4.21 -6.65
N ALA A 452 33.11 4.14 -7.86
CA ALA A 452 32.52 2.92 -8.40
C ALA A 452 33.49 1.73 -8.41
N GLN A 453 34.75 1.96 -8.80
CA GLN A 453 35.79 0.94 -8.77
C GLN A 453 36.14 0.51 -7.34
N GLU A 454 36.21 1.45 -6.37
CA GLU A 454 36.42 1.15 -4.95
C GLU A 454 35.27 0.30 -4.39
N SER A 455 34.01 0.64 -4.69
CA SER A 455 32.83 -0.15 -4.28
C SER A 455 32.85 -1.56 -4.90
N ARG A 456 33.20 -1.70 -6.19
CA ARG A 456 33.35 -3.03 -6.82
C ARG A 456 34.42 -3.87 -6.13
N ILE A 457 35.59 -3.30 -5.84
CA ILE A 457 36.68 -4.00 -5.14
C ILE A 457 36.23 -4.40 -3.73
N PHE A 458 35.45 -3.55 -3.05
CA PHE A 458 34.87 -3.87 -1.76
C PHE A 458 33.91 -5.06 -1.83
N LEU A 459 32.99 -5.08 -2.80
CA LEU A 459 32.08 -6.20 -3.06
C LEU A 459 32.83 -7.52 -3.32
N GLU A 460 33.81 -7.50 -4.22
CA GLU A 460 34.68 -8.65 -4.51
C GLU A 460 35.38 -9.15 -3.23
N SER A 461 35.84 -8.21 -2.41
CA SER A 461 36.52 -8.52 -1.15
C SER A 461 35.60 -9.22 -0.14
N ILE A 462 34.36 -8.74 0.05
CA ILE A 462 33.44 -9.39 1.00
C ILE A 462 32.94 -10.74 0.50
N ILE A 463 32.77 -10.92 -0.81
CA ILE A 463 32.48 -12.22 -1.42
C ILE A 463 33.64 -13.18 -1.16
N SER A 464 34.89 -12.73 -1.32
CA SER A 464 36.08 -13.54 -1.01
C SER A 464 36.21 -13.91 0.47
N LEU A 465 35.55 -13.17 1.36
CA LEU A 465 35.48 -13.45 2.80
C LEU A 465 34.34 -14.41 3.18
N GLY A 466 33.54 -14.86 2.21
CA GLY A 466 32.50 -15.86 2.40
C GLY A 466 31.06 -15.34 2.30
N ALA A 467 30.85 -14.10 1.87
CA ALA A 467 29.51 -13.63 1.53
C ALA A 467 28.99 -14.36 0.28
N ASP A 468 27.76 -14.86 0.34
CA ASP A 468 27.10 -15.63 -0.71
C ASP A 468 26.09 -14.76 -1.45
N LYS A 469 26.33 -14.58 -2.76
CA LYS A 469 25.47 -13.81 -3.67
C LYS A 469 24.16 -14.53 -4.03
N ASN A 470 24.05 -15.83 -3.71
CA ASN A 470 22.85 -16.63 -3.94
C ASN A 470 21.82 -16.53 -2.80
N VAL A 471 22.17 -15.92 -1.67
CA VAL A 471 21.21 -15.69 -0.59
C VAL A 471 20.15 -14.72 -1.09
N LEU A 472 18.88 -15.07 -0.89
CA LEU A 472 17.74 -14.24 -1.23
C LEU A 472 17.15 -13.63 0.03
N HIS A 473 16.70 -12.39 -0.09
CA HIS A 473 15.96 -11.73 0.97
C HIS A 473 14.65 -12.52 1.21
N PRO A 474 14.36 -12.99 2.44
CA PRO A 474 13.28 -13.95 2.68
C PRO A 474 11.89 -13.49 2.24
N GLN A 475 11.65 -12.18 2.33
CA GLN A 475 10.36 -11.59 1.98
C GLN A 475 10.31 -11.20 0.49
N THR A 476 11.16 -10.27 0.05
CA THR A 476 11.15 -9.72 -1.33
C THR A 476 11.68 -10.66 -2.41
N GLY A 477 12.39 -11.74 -2.05
CA GLY A 477 13.07 -12.61 -3.01
C GLY A 477 14.27 -11.97 -3.71
N LEU A 478 14.61 -10.71 -3.39
CA LEU A 478 15.73 -10.00 -4.01
C LEU A 478 17.06 -10.63 -3.61
N SER A 479 17.96 -10.78 -4.58
CA SER A 479 19.37 -11.08 -4.32
C SER A 479 20.15 -9.79 -4.00
N ALA A 480 21.46 -9.90 -3.77
CA ALA A 480 22.33 -8.73 -3.68
C ALA A 480 22.30 -7.88 -4.97
N LEU A 481 22.15 -8.51 -6.15
CA LEU A 481 21.96 -7.82 -7.42
C LEU A 481 20.66 -7.01 -7.43
N GLY A 482 19.54 -7.62 -6.99
CA GLY A 482 18.26 -6.93 -6.87
C GLY A 482 18.32 -5.73 -5.93
N CYS A 483 18.99 -5.88 -4.77
CA CYS A 483 19.22 -4.79 -3.84
C CYS A 483 20.05 -3.63 -4.45
N PHE A 484 21.08 -3.94 -5.25
CA PHE A 484 21.86 -2.92 -5.97
C PHE A 484 21.00 -2.16 -6.99
N ARG A 485 20.22 -2.88 -7.79
CA ARG A 485 19.28 -2.27 -8.75
C ARG A 485 18.26 -1.40 -8.03
N GLU A 486 17.66 -1.88 -6.93
CA GLU A 486 16.66 -1.15 -6.15
C GLU A 486 17.24 0.15 -5.57
N GLY A 487 18.45 0.09 -5.01
CA GLY A 487 19.13 1.27 -4.47
C GLY A 487 19.34 2.36 -5.52
N ARG A 488 19.75 1.97 -6.74
CA ARG A 488 19.93 2.89 -7.87
C ARG A 488 18.62 3.49 -8.36
N GLU A 489 17.59 2.68 -8.54
CA GLU A 489 16.28 3.18 -8.99
C GLU A 489 15.66 4.15 -7.99
N ARG A 490 15.78 3.87 -6.68
CA ARG A 490 15.33 4.80 -5.63
C ARG A 490 15.99 6.17 -5.75
N GLU A 491 17.29 6.22 -6.01
CA GLU A 491 17.99 7.50 -6.14
C GLU A 491 17.66 8.22 -7.44
N ASN A 492 17.50 7.50 -8.54
CA ASN A 492 17.05 8.09 -9.81
C ASN A 492 15.69 8.76 -9.60
N ALA A 493 14.73 8.07 -8.97
CA ALA A 493 13.42 8.64 -8.64
C ALA A 493 13.53 9.93 -7.78
N ILE A 494 14.45 9.96 -6.81
CA ILE A 494 14.71 11.18 -6.02
C ILE A 494 15.25 12.31 -6.92
N LYS A 495 16.19 12.02 -7.83
CA LYS A 495 16.74 13.02 -8.75
C LYS A 495 15.67 13.58 -9.67
N ASP A 496 14.77 12.74 -10.16
CA ASP A 496 13.67 13.14 -11.03
C ASP A 496 12.71 14.07 -10.28
N ILE A 497 12.34 13.73 -9.04
CA ILE A 497 11.48 14.57 -8.18
C ILE A 497 12.10 15.95 -7.92
N PHE A 498 13.43 16.03 -7.75
CA PHE A 498 14.13 17.29 -7.43
C PHE A 498 14.75 17.99 -8.67
N GLY A 499 14.51 17.47 -9.89
CA GLY A 499 15.00 18.06 -11.14
C GLY A 499 16.53 18.07 -11.30
N PHE A 500 17.26 17.17 -10.64
CA PHE A 500 18.71 17.04 -10.79
C PHE A 500 19.07 16.24 -12.05
N PHE A 501 18.87 16.84 -13.24
CA PHE A 501 19.29 16.22 -14.49
C PHE A 501 20.82 16.28 -14.65
N LEU A 502 21.46 15.10 -14.65
CA LEU A 502 22.85 14.97 -15.11
C LEU A 502 22.85 15.06 -16.64
N GLY A 503 23.71 15.91 -17.21
CA GLY A 503 23.76 16.09 -18.67
C GLY A 503 24.10 14.79 -19.43
N PRO A 504 23.65 14.63 -20.69
CA PRO A 504 23.71 13.38 -21.46
C PRO A 504 25.13 12.82 -21.70
N GLN A 505 26.18 13.62 -21.51
CA GLN A 505 27.55 13.16 -21.65
C GLN A 505 28.06 12.32 -20.46
N GLN A 506 27.35 12.32 -19.33
CA GLN A 506 27.79 11.60 -18.14
C GLN A 506 27.37 10.11 -18.13
N GLU A 507 26.37 9.71 -18.92
CA GLU A 507 25.82 8.35 -18.92
C GLU A 507 26.77 7.29 -19.50
N VAL A 508 27.56 7.63 -20.52
CA VAL A 508 28.37 6.65 -21.29
C VAL A 508 29.49 6.03 -20.44
N HIS A 509 30.07 6.78 -19.50
CA HIS A 509 31.14 6.25 -18.62
C HIS A 509 30.61 5.48 -17.41
N VAL A 510 29.38 5.76 -16.98
CA VAL A 510 28.75 5.13 -15.81
C VAL A 510 28.36 3.69 -16.11
N GLY A 511 27.93 3.39 -17.34
CA GLY A 511 27.47 2.05 -17.72
C GLY A 511 28.51 0.94 -17.57
N GLY A 512 29.79 1.25 -17.73
CA GLY A 512 30.87 0.25 -17.69
C GLY A 512 31.12 -0.36 -16.31
N GLU A 513 31.18 0.45 -15.25
CA GLU A 513 31.37 -0.05 -13.88
C GLU A 513 30.08 -0.64 -13.30
N VAL A 514 28.91 -0.08 -13.66
CA VAL A 514 27.61 -0.66 -13.31
C VAL A 514 27.52 -2.11 -13.77
N SER A 515 27.79 -2.39 -15.05
CA SER A 515 27.73 -3.76 -15.59
C SER A 515 28.71 -4.71 -14.89
N ARG A 516 29.88 -4.21 -14.47
CA ARG A 516 30.86 -5.01 -13.70
C ARG A 516 30.37 -5.31 -12.29
N ILE A 517 29.75 -4.35 -11.61
CA ILE A 517 29.15 -4.57 -10.29
C ILE A 517 28.00 -5.57 -10.40
N GLU A 518 27.13 -5.43 -11.40
CA GLU A 518 26.06 -6.40 -11.64
C GLU A 518 26.61 -7.81 -11.85
N THR A 519 27.66 -7.95 -12.66
CA THR A 519 28.33 -9.25 -12.88
C THR A 519 28.90 -9.85 -11.58
N VAL A 520 29.44 -9.02 -10.69
CA VAL A 520 29.97 -9.47 -9.39
C VAL A 520 28.85 -9.94 -8.46
N LEU A 521 27.70 -9.27 -8.51
CA LEU A 521 26.56 -9.54 -7.63
C LEU A 521 25.58 -10.59 -8.18
N GLU A 522 25.65 -10.93 -9.45
CA GLU A 522 24.72 -11.84 -10.13
C GLU A 522 24.77 -13.24 -9.50
N PRO A 523 23.63 -13.80 -9.03
CA PRO A 523 23.58 -15.16 -8.52
C PRO A 523 24.10 -16.17 -9.55
N ASP A 524 24.56 -17.34 -9.11
CA ASP A 524 25.14 -18.35 -10.00
C ASP A 524 24.13 -18.92 -11.01
N ALA A 525 22.84 -18.86 -10.67
CA ALA A 525 21.73 -19.25 -11.56
C ALA A 525 21.24 -18.10 -12.47
N GLY A 526 21.89 -16.93 -12.43
CA GLY A 526 21.43 -15.69 -13.06
C GLY A 526 20.53 -14.85 -12.15
N PRO A 527 20.06 -13.68 -12.63
CA PRO A 527 19.15 -12.81 -11.89
C PRO A 527 17.86 -13.54 -11.49
N THR A 528 17.33 -13.21 -10.31
CA THR A 528 16.02 -13.73 -9.90
C THR A 528 14.88 -12.98 -10.58
N GLY A 529 13.66 -13.56 -10.58
CA GLY A 529 12.47 -12.85 -11.06
C GLY A 529 12.21 -11.53 -10.33
N ALA A 530 12.55 -11.45 -9.03
CA ALA A 530 12.45 -10.23 -8.25
C ALA A 530 13.49 -9.17 -8.69
N ASP A 531 14.72 -9.60 -9.01
CA ASP A 531 15.79 -8.70 -9.46
C ASP A 531 15.47 -8.03 -10.81
N ASP A 532 14.79 -8.75 -11.70
CA ASP A 532 14.37 -8.23 -13.01
C ASP A 532 13.10 -7.37 -12.92
N ALA A 533 12.22 -7.66 -11.95
CA ALA A 533 11.04 -6.85 -11.67
C ALA A 533 11.41 -5.41 -11.26
N VAL A 534 12.56 -5.20 -10.60
CA VAL A 534 13.05 -3.85 -10.25
C VAL A 534 13.30 -3.00 -11.49
N LEU A 535 13.96 -3.54 -12.52
CA LEU A 535 14.25 -2.79 -13.76
C LEU A 535 12.98 -2.48 -14.55
N SER A 536 11.98 -3.34 -14.45
CA SER A 536 10.69 -3.17 -15.12
C SER A 536 9.87 -1.98 -14.56
N GLN A 537 10.20 -1.49 -13.36
CA GLN A 537 9.57 -0.31 -12.75
C GLN A 537 10.09 1.02 -13.32
N ARG A 538 11.21 1.02 -14.04
CA ARG A 538 11.81 2.24 -14.58
C ARG A 538 11.11 2.72 -15.85
N PHE A 539 10.78 1.78 -16.75
CA PHE A 539 10.18 2.10 -18.04
C PHE A 539 8.74 2.60 -17.95
N SER A 540 8.13 2.48 -16.77
CA SER A 540 6.77 2.93 -16.51
C SER A 540 6.62 4.43 -16.28
N ASN A 541 7.65 5.12 -15.76
CA ASN A 541 7.54 6.52 -15.35
C ASN A 541 7.98 7.53 -16.43
N ASP A 542 8.68 7.08 -17.47
CA ASP A 542 9.37 7.96 -18.43
C ASP A 542 8.52 8.35 -19.67
N PHE A 543 7.28 7.89 -19.76
CA PHE A 543 6.39 8.12 -20.93
C PHE A 543 5.29 9.17 -20.72
N GLY A 544 5.31 9.94 -19.62
CA GLY A 544 4.23 10.86 -19.24
C GLY A 544 4.46 12.36 -19.50
N GLN A 545 5.54 12.77 -20.16
CA GLN A 545 5.78 14.18 -20.51
C GLN A 545 5.93 14.37 -22.03
N GLU A 546 4.88 14.05 -22.79
CA GLU A 546 4.65 14.79 -24.03
C GLU A 546 4.17 16.19 -23.62
N LEU A 547 5.09 17.14 -23.69
CA LEU A 547 4.82 18.57 -23.54
C LEU A 547 3.67 18.94 -24.48
N GLU A 548 2.48 19.16 -23.92
CA GLU A 548 1.50 20.03 -24.54
C GLU A 548 2.15 21.41 -24.63
N GLU A 549 2.72 21.70 -25.80
CA GLU A 549 3.07 23.06 -26.22
C GLU A 549 1.77 23.87 -26.20
N GLU A 550 1.47 24.50 -25.06
CA GLU A 550 0.44 25.54 -24.99
C GLU A 550 0.89 26.68 -25.91
N ASP A 551 0.27 26.72 -27.08
CA ASP A 551 0.18 27.89 -27.95
C ASP A 551 -0.34 29.07 -27.12
N ASN A 552 0.58 29.90 -26.66
CA ASN A 552 0.31 31.25 -26.20
C ASN A 552 -0.19 32.08 -27.39
N ASP A 553 -1.48 32.02 -27.66
CA ASP A 553 -2.16 33.04 -28.47
C ASP A 553 -2.70 34.13 -27.54
N ASP A 554 -2.03 35.29 -27.62
CA ASP A 554 -2.49 36.61 -27.18
C ASP A 554 -4.00 36.82 -27.39
N TYR A 555 -4.74 37.21 -26.34
CA TYR A 555 -5.81 38.22 -26.39
C TYR A 555 -6.23 38.76 -25.02
#